data_AF-A0A5R8WM00-F1
#
_entry.id   AF-A0A5R8WM00-F1
#
_cell.length_a   1.000
_cell.length_b   1.000
_cell.length_c   1.000
_cell.angle_alpha   90.00
_cell.angle_beta   90.00
_cell.angle_gamma   90.00
#
_symmetry.space_group_name_H-M   'P 1'
#
loop_
_entity.id
_entity.type
_entity.pdbx_description
1 polymer ?
#
loop_
_entity_poly.entity_id
_entity_poly.type
_entity_poly.pdbx_seq_one_letter_code
_entity_poly.pdbx_strand_id
1 'polypeptide(L)'
;MMRRFGVRGMWTVGLGLSLLAACSPAAEQQRAAPVGRYEGSLTYRGAELPVVLNVYQDSASRVVQVQLRTPGAPVYARWFDSVAYQAPSLAGRLPGGGRLALREEPNFLTGTVWLHDTLRAELVAVRRGPAALPTYTVTRQAATNGAPAMLRYEPRDTARRRPALLYWSAAGAAGTAYGWADWLVGQGVVVAVAAPAAAPDSVAAQQLAAALQRLRADAGVDSARVGVWAVGPGGRAAALAAAQLPGPPRYMLVQGAAFSKTDRVWLRQLGRQRVAVLGLYGALDTTLSVPESSQLLRAAVRRRGSGVKVYEGANQALLLIRPEKPDSVRHWPGPPADLAPSLQEWLGNQLRR
;
A
#
# COMPACT_ATOMS: atom_id res chain seq x y z
N MET A 1 -76.87 -57.09 2.49
CA MET A 1 -77.49 -56.30 3.56
C MET A 1 -77.28 -54.82 3.22
N MET A 2 -78.24 -54.18 2.54
CA MET A 2 -79.39 -53.45 3.09
C MET A 2 -79.02 -52.14 3.82
N ARG A 3 -79.58 -51.04 3.25
CA ARG A 3 -80.03 -49.79 3.90
C ARG A 3 -78.93 -48.79 4.31
N ARG A 4 -79.11 -47.45 4.24
CA ARG A 4 -80.18 -46.53 3.80
C ARG A 4 -79.56 -45.11 3.80
N PHE A 5 -80.00 -44.26 2.86
CA PHE A 5 -80.32 -42.82 2.97
C PHE A 5 -79.53 -41.90 3.90
N GLY A 6 -79.07 -40.77 3.32
CA GLY A 6 -79.77 -39.52 3.58
C GLY A 6 -78.92 -38.28 3.92
N VAL A 7 -79.32 -37.18 3.28
CA VAL A 7 -79.37 -35.78 3.75
C VAL A 7 -78.35 -34.80 3.17
N ARG A 8 -78.96 -33.69 2.72
CA ARG A 8 -78.47 -32.48 2.06
C ARG A 8 -77.61 -31.60 2.98
N GLY A 9 -76.73 -30.82 2.38
CA GLY A 9 -76.10 -29.66 3.01
C GLY A 9 -75.44 -28.75 1.99
N MET A 10 -76.20 -27.82 1.43
CA MET A 10 -75.74 -26.69 0.63
C MET A 10 -74.84 -25.79 1.48
N TRP A 11 -73.61 -25.53 1.04
CA TRP A 11 -72.76 -24.46 1.56
C TRP A 11 -72.20 -23.65 0.39
N THR A 12 -72.67 -22.41 0.29
CA THR A 12 -72.13 -21.34 -0.53
C THR A 12 -70.86 -20.80 0.12
N VAL A 13 -69.73 -20.91 -0.57
CA VAL A 13 -68.49 -20.21 -0.18
C VAL A 13 -68.35 -18.96 -1.05
N GLY A 14 -68.50 -17.81 -0.42
CA GLY A 14 -68.27 -16.50 -1.03
C GLY A 14 -66.77 -16.27 -1.28
N LEU A 15 -66.44 -15.95 -2.53
CA LEU A 15 -65.12 -15.47 -2.93
C LEU A 15 -64.97 -14.00 -2.51
N GLY A 16 -64.26 -13.76 -1.41
CA GLY A 16 -63.74 -12.43 -1.07
C GLY A 16 -62.43 -12.18 -1.81
N LEU A 17 -62.46 -11.37 -2.87
CA LEU A 17 -61.26 -10.83 -3.51
C LEU A 17 -60.62 -9.79 -2.57
N SER A 18 -59.60 -10.23 -1.84
CA SER A 18 -58.69 -9.34 -1.12
C SER A 18 -57.67 -8.77 -2.12
N LEU A 19 -57.88 -7.53 -2.56
CA LEU A 19 -56.91 -6.74 -3.30
C LEU A 19 -55.74 -6.36 -2.36
N LEU A 20 -54.77 -7.27 -2.23
CA LEU A 20 -53.48 -6.96 -1.63
C LEU A 20 -52.72 -6.05 -2.60
N ALA A 21 -52.68 -4.76 -2.26
CA ALA A 21 -51.75 -3.80 -2.83
C ALA A 21 -50.32 -4.24 -2.48
N ALA A 22 -49.72 -5.02 -3.37
CA ALA A 22 -48.30 -5.33 -3.31
C ALA A 22 -47.51 -4.07 -3.65
N CYS A 23 -47.14 -3.31 -2.62
CA CYS A 23 -46.01 -2.38 -2.71
C CYS A 23 -44.74 -3.22 -2.91
N SER A 24 -44.37 -3.47 -4.16
CA SER A 24 -43.00 -3.90 -4.46
C SER A 24 -42.07 -2.79 -3.97
N PRO A 25 -41.09 -3.07 -3.08
CA PRO A 25 -40.02 -2.12 -2.87
C PRO A 25 -39.37 -1.91 -4.23
N ALA A 26 -39.38 -0.67 -4.71
CA ALA A 26 -38.64 -0.29 -5.90
C ALA A 26 -37.22 -0.81 -5.71
N ALA A 27 -36.80 -1.77 -6.55
CA ALA A 27 -35.45 -2.27 -6.54
C ALA A 27 -34.55 -1.04 -6.68
N GLU A 28 -33.83 -0.72 -5.61
CA GLU A 28 -32.90 0.40 -5.56
C GLU A 28 -31.88 0.12 -6.67
N GLN A 29 -32.09 0.77 -7.81
CA GLN A 29 -31.41 0.44 -9.04
C GLN A 29 -29.98 0.91 -8.86
N GLN A 30 -29.12 -0.01 -8.42
CA GLN A 30 -27.78 0.28 -7.97
C GLN A 30 -27.03 0.99 -9.09
N ARG A 31 -26.85 2.31 -8.92
CA ARG A 31 -26.26 3.18 -9.93
C ARG A 31 -24.85 2.68 -10.26
N ALA A 32 -24.46 2.76 -11.52
CA ALA A 32 -23.10 2.43 -11.91
C ALA A 32 -22.11 3.40 -11.24
N ALA A 33 -20.94 2.90 -10.88
CA ALA A 33 -19.89 3.73 -10.29
C ALA A 33 -19.40 4.80 -11.29
N PRO A 34 -18.88 5.95 -10.81
CA PRO A 34 -18.42 7.05 -11.65
C PRO A 34 -17.08 6.73 -12.35
N VAL A 35 -17.07 5.73 -13.23
CA VAL A 35 -15.88 5.26 -13.96
C VAL A 35 -15.33 6.35 -14.88
N GLY A 36 -14.01 6.55 -14.81
CA GLY A 36 -13.34 7.55 -15.63
C GLY A 36 -12.00 7.99 -15.06
N ARG A 37 -11.32 8.84 -15.83
CA ARG A 37 -10.14 9.59 -15.40
C ARG A 37 -10.60 10.95 -14.91
N TYR A 38 -10.14 11.33 -13.73
CA TYR A 38 -10.36 12.63 -13.12
C TYR A 38 -9.02 13.30 -12.86
N GLU A 39 -8.96 14.61 -13.05
CA GLU A 39 -7.76 15.41 -12.82
C GLU A 39 -8.11 16.62 -11.96
N GLY A 40 -7.23 16.95 -11.01
CA GLY A 40 -7.45 18.06 -10.10
C GLY A 40 -6.34 18.20 -9.07
N SER A 41 -6.69 18.59 -7.85
CA SER A 41 -5.72 18.86 -6.79
C SER A 41 -6.13 18.25 -5.46
N LEU A 42 -5.11 17.87 -4.68
CA LEU A 42 -5.22 17.68 -3.25
C LEU A 42 -4.79 18.97 -2.54
N THR A 43 -5.61 19.45 -1.60
CA THR A 43 -5.32 20.65 -0.81
C THR A 43 -5.04 20.28 0.64
N TYR A 44 -3.86 20.63 1.13
CA TYR A 44 -3.44 20.42 2.51
C TYR A 44 -2.91 21.73 3.10
N ARG A 45 -3.59 22.28 4.11
CA ARG A 45 -3.23 23.56 4.74
C ARG A 45 -3.03 24.68 3.71
N GLY A 46 -3.79 24.65 2.61
CA GLY A 46 -3.70 25.59 1.48
C GLY A 46 -2.50 25.41 0.55
N ALA A 47 -1.72 24.34 0.70
CA ALA A 47 -0.81 23.86 -0.33
C ALA A 47 -1.57 22.95 -1.29
N GLU A 48 -1.32 23.07 -2.59
CA GLU A 48 -1.96 22.23 -3.62
C GLU A 48 -0.97 21.22 -4.22
N LEU A 49 -1.45 20.00 -4.44
CA LEU A 49 -0.70 18.93 -5.12
C LEU A 49 -1.54 18.42 -6.30
N PRO A 50 -1.06 18.55 -7.55
CA PRO A 50 -1.76 18.01 -8.71
C PRO A 50 -1.93 16.49 -8.62
N VAL A 51 -3.13 16.02 -8.94
CA VAL A 51 -3.48 14.59 -8.88
C VAL A 51 -4.24 14.11 -10.10
N VAL A 52 -4.06 12.83 -10.39
CA VAL A 52 -4.86 12.07 -11.35
C VAL A 52 -5.53 10.91 -10.60
N LEU A 53 -6.85 10.82 -10.70
CA LEU A 53 -7.65 9.76 -10.11
C LEU A 53 -8.27 8.93 -11.24
N ASN A 54 -7.91 7.65 -11.33
CA ASN A 54 -8.60 6.72 -12.22
C ASN A 54 -9.56 5.86 -11.40
N VAL A 55 -10.84 5.89 -11.75
CA VAL A 55 -11.87 5.02 -11.18
C VAL A 55 -12.17 3.92 -12.19
N TYR A 56 -11.96 2.68 -11.76
CA TYR A 56 -12.20 1.48 -12.55
C TYR A 56 -13.40 0.73 -11.97
N GLN A 57 -14.14 0.05 -12.83
CA GLN A 57 -15.12 -0.95 -12.42
C GLN A 57 -14.89 -2.21 -13.24
N ASP A 58 -14.66 -3.33 -12.56
CA ASP A 58 -14.64 -4.63 -13.22
C ASP A 58 -16.07 -4.99 -13.64
N SER A 59 -16.27 -5.26 -14.92
CA SER A 59 -17.62 -5.47 -15.49
C SER A 59 -18.28 -6.76 -15.01
N ALA A 60 -17.50 -7.78 -14.65
CA ALA A 60 -18.00 -9.08 -14.20
C ALA A 60 -18.34 -9.07 -12.70
N SER A 61 -17.42 -8.57 -11.87
CA SER A 61 -17.51 -8.58 -10.41
C SER A 61 -18.14 -7.30 -9.82
N ARG A 62 -18.33 -6.25 -10.64
CA ARG A 62 -18.77 -4.91 -10.23
C ARG A 62 -17.87 -4.23 -9.20
N VAL A 63 -16.71 -4.82 -8.88
CA VAL A 63 -15.75 -4.29 -7.93
C VAL A 63 -15.20 -2.97 -8.46
N VAL A 64 -15.27 -1.95 -7.62
CA VAL A 64 -14.72 -0.62 -7.92
C VAL A 64 -13.31 -0.55 -7.36
N GLN A 65 -12.39 -0.05 -8.18
CA GLN A 65 -11.01 0.21 -7.80
C GLN A 65 -10.67 1.65 -8.09
N VAL A 66 -9.81 2.25 -7.27
CA VAL A 66 -9.42 3.64 -7.43
C VAL A 66 -7.90 3.75 -7.38
N GLN A 67 -7.31 4.28 -8.44
CA GLN A 67 -5.91 4.65 -8.46
C GLN A 67 -5.77 6.15 -8.30
N LEU A 68 -5.11 6.59 -7.24
CA LEU A 68 -4.70 7.96 -7.04
C LEU A 68 -3.21 8.07 -7.38
N ARG A 69 -2.85 8.96 -8.29
CA ARG A 69 -1.47 9.28 -8.66
C ARG A 69 -1.19 10.76 -8.46
N THR A 70 0.04 11.04 -8.04
CA THR A 70 0.54 12.37 -7.71
C THR A 70 1.88 12.57 -8.43
N PRO A 71 1.89 13.03 -9.69
CA PRO A 71 3.10 13.04 -10.52
C PRO A 71 4.30 13.76 -9.88
N GLY A 72 4.05 14.84 -9.15
CA GLY A 72 5.10 15.60 -8.44
C GLY A 72 5.52 15.03 -7.09
N ALA A 73 4.82 14.03 -6.55
CA ALA A 73 5.12 13.45 -5.25
C ALA A 73 4.73 11.96 -5.18
N PRO A 74 5.52 11.04 -5.76
CA PRO A 74 5.17 9.63 -5.91
C PRO A 74 4.85 8.90 -4.60
N VAL A 75 5.43 9.34 -3.48
CA VAL A 75 5.12 8.81 -2.13
C VAL A 75 3.62 8.91 -1.78
N TYR A 76 2.89 9.76 -2.49
CA TYR A 76 1.46 9.93 -2.30
C TYR A 76 0.56 9.14 -3.26
N ALA A 77 1.12 8.40 -4.21
CA ALA A 77 0.35 7.50 -5.04
C ALA A 77 -0.18 6.30 -4.24
N ARG A 78 -1.31 5.72 -4.65
CA ARG A 78 -1.93 4.56 -3.98
C ARG A 78 -3.02 3.95 -4.84
N TRP A 79 -3.23 2.66 -4.63
CA TRP A 79 -4.27 1.88 -5.29
C TRP A 79 -5.22 1.31 -4.25
N PHE A 80 -6.48 1.74 -4.27
CA PHE A 80 -7.54 1.19 -3.46
C PHE A 80 -8.15 0.00 -4.21
N ASP A 81 -7.82 -1.21 -3.73
CA ASP A 81 -8.20 -2.49 -4.36
C ASP A 81 -9.64 -2.91 -4.08
N SER A 82 -10.28 -2.28 -3.09
CA SER A 82 -11.69 -2.42 -2.78
C SER A 82 -12.27 -1.08 -2.36
N VAL A 83 -13.19 -0.57 -3.18
CA VAL A 83 -13.89 0.69 -2.96
C VAL A 83 -15.39 0.41 -2.92
N ALA A 84 -16.02 0.81 -1.82
CA ALA A 84 -17.47 0.77 -1.69
C ALA A 84 -18.06 1.97 -2.42
N TYR A 85 -18.96 1.72 -3.35
CA TYR A 85 -19.74 2.76 -4.01
C TYR A 85 -21.22 2.58 -3.66
N GLN A 86 -21.78 3.61 -3.02
CA GLN A 86 -23.20 3.74 -2.75
C GLN A 86 -23.57 5.18 -3.12
N ALA A 87 -24.16 5.34 -4.29
CA ALA A 87 -24.40 6.65 -4.88
C ALA A 87 -25.02 7.65 -3.89
N PRO A 88 -24.51 8.89 -3.79
CA PRO A 88 -23.40 9.47 -4.57
C PRO A 88 -22.02 9.28 -3.91
N SER A 89 -21.85 8.36 -2.98
CA SER A 89 -20.66 8.23 -2.13
C SER A 89 -19.70 7.13 -2.60
N LEU A 90 -18.40 7.43 -2.59
CA LEU A 90 -17.31 6.54 -2.91
C LEU A 90 -16.34 6.49 -1.72
N ALA A 91 -16.16 5.32 -1.12
CA ALA A 91 -15.34 5.13 0.07
C ALA A 91 -14.34 3.98 -0.11
N GLY A 92 -13.07 4.24 0.15
CA GLY A 92 -11.99 3.27 0.03
C GLY A 92 -11.10 3.27 1.26
N ARG A 93 -10.52 2.11 1.59
CA ARG A 93 -9.60 1.96 2.72
C ARG A 93 -8.42 1.07 2.34
N LEU A 94 -7.27 1.40 2.90
CA LEU A 94 -6.05 0.62 2.85
C LEU A 94 -5.55 0.39 4.29
N PRO A 95 -4.82 -0.72 4.54
CA PRO A 95 -4.03 -0.85 5.75
C PRO A 95 -3.10 0.36 5.94
N GLY A 96 -2.75 0.70 7.17
CA GLY A 96 -1.82 1.83 7.43
C GLY A 96 -2.42 3.23 7.25
N GLY A 97 -3.73 3.37 7.46
CA GLY A 97 -4.39 4.68 7.58
C GLY A 97 -4.84 5.33 6.27
N GLY A 98 -4.47 4.76 5.13
CA GLY A 98 -4.91 5.24 3.81
C GLY A 98 -6.42 5.10 3.67
N ARG A 99 -7.13 6.19 3.40
CA ARG A 99 -8.57 6.13 3.12
C ARG A 99 -9.00 7.26 2.19
N LEU A 100 -10.10 7.06 1.48
CA LEU A 100 -10.79 8.11 0.72
C LEU A 100 -12.27 8.10 1.08
N ALA A 101 -12.87 9.28 1.06
CA ALA A 101 -14.32 9.48 1.13
C ALA A 101 -14.65 10.61 0.17
N LEU A 102 -15.16 10.24 -1.01
CA LEU A 102 -15.46 11.14 -2.11
C LEU A 102 -16.95 11.11 -2.41
N ARG A 103 -17.46 12.22 -2.92
CA ARG A 103 -18.82 12.40 -3.40
C ARG A 103 -18.79 12.62 -4.91
N GLU A 104 -19.67 11.92 -5.60
CA GLU A 104 -19.95 12.10 -7.01
C GLU A 104 -20.88 13.28 -7.22
N GLU A 105 -20.42 14.17 -8.09
CA GLU A 105 -21.17 15.24 -8.71
C GLU A 105 -21.07 15.05 -10.24
N PRO A 106 -21.93 15.68 -11.07
CA PRO A 106 -22.07 15.32 -12.48
C PRO A 106 -20.77 15.18 -13.29
N ASN A 107 -19.77 16.03 -12.99
CA ASN A 107 -18.44 15.99 -13.60
C ASN A 107 -17.30 16.06 -12.59
N PHE A 108 -17.59 15.96 -11.30
CA PHE A 108 -16.61 16.16 -10.24
C PHE A 108 -16.61 14.98 -9.26
N LEU A 109 -15.44 14.72 -8.72
CA LEU A 109 -15.27 13.98 -7.48
C LEU A 109 -14.68 14.93 -6.44
N THR A 110 -15.42 15.14 -5.37
CA THR A 110 -15.05 16.05 -4.28
C THR A 110 -15.00 15.28 -2.97
N GLY A 111 -14.13 15.65 -2.04
CA GLY A 111 -14.15 15.03 -0.72
C GLY A 111 -12.82 15.05 0.00
N THR A 112 -12.57 14.03 0.83
CA THR A 112 -11.36 13.94 1.65
C THR A 112 -10.57 12.69 1.33
N VAL A 113 -9.26 12.85 1.25
CA VAL A 113 -8.30 11.76 1.14
C VAL A 113 -7.36 11.82 2.36
N TRP A 114 -7.18 10.68 3.01
CA TRP A 114 -6.19 10.49 4.06
C TRP A 114 -5.04 9.67 3.49
N LEU A 115 -3.87 10.27 3.39
CA LEU A 115 -2.70 9.64 2.78
C LEU A 115 -1.92 8.76 3.78
N HIS A 116 -2.02 9.09 5.06
CA HIS A 116 -1.65 8.29 6.23
C HIS A 116 -2.35 8.92 7.45
N ASP A 117 -2.18 8.35 8.65
CA ASP A 117 -2.95 8.72 9.85
C ASP A 117 -2.97 10.24 10.17
N THR A 118 -1.93 10.97 9.78
CA THR A 118 -1.74 12.38 10.11
C THR A 118 -1.91 13.35 8.93
N LEU A 119 -2.01 12.87 7.68
CA LEU A 119 -2.13 13.72 6.49
C LEU A 119 -3.50 13.54 5.84
N ARG A 120 -4.35 14.53 6.08
CA ARG A 120 -5.70 14.66 5.52
C ARG A 120 -5.73 15.82 4.53
N ALA A 121 -6.08 15.55 3.28
CA ALA A 121 -6.20 16.55 2.23
C ALA A 121 -7.61 16.54 1.63
N GLU A 122 -8.05 17.70 1.15
CA GLU A 122 -9.29 17.84 0.39
C GLU A 122 -9.01 17.54 -1.08
N LEU A 123 -9.88 16.79 -1.75
CA LEU A 123 -9.79 16.48 -3.16
C LEU A 123 -10.89 17.23 -3.91
N VAL A 124 -10.51 17.88 -5.01
CA VAL A 124 -11.43 18.31 -6.06
C VAL A 124 -10.85 17.83 -7.39
N ALA A 125 -11.58 16.98 -8.11
CA ALA A 125 -11.13 16.43 -9.38
C ALA A 125 -12.25 16.43 -10.44
N VAL A 126 -11.92 16.84 -11.65
CA VAL A 126 -12.84 16.98 -12.79
C VAL A 126 -12.68 15.80 -13.73
N ARG A 127 -13.77 15.24 -14.25
CA ARG A 127 -13.76 14.17 -15.23
C ARG A 127 -13.11 14.64 -16.55
N ARG A 128 -12.08 13.93 -17.02
CA ARG A 128 -11.33 14.22 -18.25
C ARG A 128 -11.45 13.15 -19.33
N GLY A 129 -12.17 12.07 -19.07
CA GLY A 129 -12.43 11.03 -20.07
C GLY A 129 -12.43 9.62 -19.48
N PRO A 130 -12.17 8.59 -20.31
CA PRO A 130 -12.08 7.21 -19.83
C PRO A 130 -10.88 7.03 -18.91
N ALA A 131 -10.99 6.08 -17.96
CA ALA A 131 -9.89 5.72 -17.07
C ALA A 131 -8.70 5.21 -17.90
N ALA A 132 -7.48 5.65 -17.56
CA ALA A 132 -6.28 5.18 -18.26
C ALA A 132 -6.06 3.69 -17.98
N LEU A 133 -5.63 2.92 -18.99
CA LEU A 133 -5.35 1.49 -18.81
C LEU A 133 -4.27 1.29 -17.72
N PRO A 134 -4.49 0.40 -16.74
CA PRO A 134 -3.50 0.14 -15.70
C PRO A 134 -2.20 -0.43 -16.31
N THR A 135 -1.06 0.15 -15.94
CA THR A 135 0.28 -0.33 -16.36
C THR A 135 0.79 -1.50 -15.51
N TYR A 136 0.08 -1.82 -14.43
CA TYR A 136 0.37 -2.90 -13.50
C TYR A 136 -0.93 -3.44 -12.91
N THR A 137 -0.90 -4.63 -12.31
CA THR A 137 -2.00 -5.19 -11.53
C THR A 137 -1.73 -5.04 -10.04
N VAL A 138 -2.81 -4.94 -9.26
CA VAL A 138 -2.75 -4.99 -7.80
C VAL A 138 -3.60 -6.16 -7.34
N THR A 139 -3.00 -7.09 -6.61
CA THR A 139 -3.69 -8.28 -6.11
C THR A 139 -3.50 -8.44 -4.61
N ARG A 140 -4.57 -8.83 -3.92
CA ARG A 140 -4.52 -9.13 -2.49
C ARG A 140 -4.14 -10.60 -2.31
N GLN A 141 -3.08 -10.81 -1.54
CA GLN A 141 -2.59 -12.12 -1.16
C GLN A 141 -2.96 -12.37 0.30
N ALA A 142 -3.86 -13.32 0.56
CA ALA A 142 -4.26 -13.70 1.91
C ALA A 142 -3.08 -14.27 2.72
N ALA A 143 -3.11 -14.16 4.04
CA ALA A 143 -2.09 -14.75 4.92
C ALA A 143 -2.08 -16.28 4.78
N THR A 144 -0.91 -16.90 4.77
CA THR A 144 -0.74 -18.35 4.61
C THR A 144 0.61 -18.81 5.13
N ASN A 145 0.67 -19.99 5.77
CA ASN A 145 1.92 -20.64 6.21
C ASN A 145 2.89 -19.69 6.96
N GLY A 146 2.36 -18.88 7.88
CA GLY A 146 3.15 -17.91 8.64
C GLY A 146 3.51 -16.62 7.89
N ALA A 147 3.29 -16.53 6.57
CA ALA A 147 3.42 -15.29 5.82
C ALA A 147 2.19 -14.38 6.08
N PRO A 148 2.40 -13.08 6.35
CA PRO A 148 1.30 -12.13 6.52
C PRO A 148 0.53 -11.92 5.20
N ALA A 149 -0.64 -11.30 5.31
CA ALA A 149 -1.35 -10.82 4.14
C ALA A 149 -0.52 -9.71 3.43
N MET A 150 -0.56 -9.69 2.11
CA MET A 150 0.21 -8.76 1.29
C MET A 150 -0.64 -8.14 0.18
N LEU A 151 -0.30 -6.91 -0.20
CA LEU A 151 -0.79 -6.30 -1.42
C LEU A 151 0.34 -6.33 -2.46
N ARG A 152 0.14 -7.08 -3.55
CA ARG A 152 1.15 -7.30 -4.58
C ARG A 152 0.87 -6.40 -5.79
N TYR A 153 1.91 -5.70 -6.22
CA TYR A 153 1.98 -4.86 -7.41
C TYR A 153 2.83 -5.57 -8.46
N GLU A 154 2.27 -5.83 -9.62
CA GLU A 154 2.96 -6.55 -10.69
C GLU A 154 2.88 -5.79 -12.03
N PRO A 155 4.02 -5.46 -12.67
CA PRO A 155 4.03 -4.80 -13.96
C PRO A 155 3.32 -5.64 -15.04
N ARG A 156 2.53 -4.99 -15.91
CA ARG A 156 1.91 -5.62 -17.08
C ARG A 156 2.82 -5.52 -18.31
N ASP A 157 4.07 -5.96 -18.18
CA ASP A 157 5.03 -6.02 -19.29
C ASP A 157 5.25 -7.47 -19.78
N THR A 158 6.08 -7.66 -20.82
CA THR A 158 6.34 -8.98 -21.41
C THR A 158 7.49 -9.75 -20.74
N ALA A 159 8.12 -9.20 -19.70
CA ALA A 159 9.25 -9.83 -19.05
C ALA A 159 8.84 -11.13 -18.34
N ARG A 160 9.56 -12.22 -18.62
CA ARG A 160 9.28 -13.55 -18.03
C ARG A 160 9.67 -13.66 -16.55
N ARG A 161 10.70 -12.92 -16.13
CA ARG A 161 11.19 -12.90 -14.74
C ARG A 161 11.62 -11.50 -14.35
N ARG A 162 11.12 -11.03 -13.21
CA ARG A 162 11.33 -9.66 -12.71
C ARG A 162 12.01 -9.68 -11.35
N PRO A 163 12.86 -8.70 -11.05
CA PRO A 163 13.29 -8.48 -9.67
C PRO A 163 12.07 -8.17 -8.80
N ALA A 164 12.16 -8.52 -7.52
CA ALA A 164 11.09 -8.28 -6.58
C ALA A 164 11.57 -7.63 -5.29
N LEU A 165 10.68 -6.88 -4.66
CA LEU A 165 10.92 -6.17 -3.41
C LEU A 165 9.75 -6.40 -2.46
N LEU A 166 10.07 -6.91 -1.26
CA LEU A 166 9.12 -6.96 -0.15
C LEU A 166 9.24 -5.66 0.66
N TYR A 167 8.21 -4.82 0.63
CA TYR A 167 8.11 -3.67 1.51
C TYR A 167 7.52 -4.11 2.85
N TRP A 168 8.32 -4.09 3.91
CA TRP A 168 8.02 -4.60 5.24
C TRP A 168 7.85 -3.46 6.24
N SER A 169 6.60 -3.17 6.59
CA SER A 169 6.27 -2.07 7.53
C SER A 169 5.67 -2.62 8.81
N ALA A 170 5.82 -1.91 9.92
CA ALA A 170 5.03 -2.21 11.12
C ALA A 170 3.53 -1.96 10.85
N ALA A 171 2.65 -2.64 11.60
CA ALA A 171 1.22 -2.36 11.56
C ALA A 171 0.94 -0.86 11.72
N GLY A 172 0.08 -0.30 10.87
CA GLY A 172 -0.23 1.14 10.87
C GLY A 172 0.75 2.03 10.09
N ALA A 173 1.98 1.58 9.83
CA ALA A 173 3.03 2.38 9.19
C ALA A 173 3.14 2.20 7.67
N ALA A 174 2.21 1.48 7.04
CA ALA A 174 2.24 1.18 5.60
C ALA A 174 1.87 2.36 4.69
N GLY A 175 1.44 3.51 5.23
CA GLY A 175 0.88 4.61 4.42
C GLY A 175 1.77 5.08 3.26
N THR A 176 3.07 5.28 3.50
CA THR A 176 4.05 5.67 2.45
C THR A 176 4.49 4.49 1.59
N ALA A 177 4.31 3.25 2.04
CA ALA A 177 4.68 2.04 1.30
C ALA A 177 3.95 1.93 -0.03
N TYR A 178 2.68 2.35 -0.08
CA TYR A 178 1.87 2.27 -1.30
C TYR A 178 2.35 3.21 -2.40
N GLY A 179 2.82 4.41 -2.03
CA GLY A 179 3.40 5.35 -3.00
C GLY A 179 4.74 4.86 -3.54
N TRP A 180 5.59 4.32 -2.66
CA TRP A 180 6.83 3.67 -3.10
C TRP A 180 6.57 2.44 -3.95
N ALA A 181 5.52 1.66 -3.65
CA ALA A 181 5.12 0.52 -4.46
C ALA A 181 4.65 0.93 -5.86
N ASP A 182 3.83 1.97 -6.00
CA ASP A 182 3.41 2.52 -7.30
C ASP A 182 4.62 3.03 -8.11
N TRP A 183 5.55 3.74 -7.46
CA TRP A 183 6.76 4.21 -8.13
C TRP A 183 7.65 3.04 -8.60
N LEU A 184 7.95 2.08 -7.72
CA LEU A 184 8.82 0.93 -8.00
C LEU A 184 8.25 -0.02 -9.05
N VAL A 185 6.92 -0.27 -9.04
CA VAL A 185 6.28 -1.10 -10.06
C VAL A 185 6.34 -0.43 -11.43
N GLY A 186 6.29 0.91 -11.48
CA GLY A 186 6.56 1.68 -12.69
C GLY A 186 7.99 1.53 -13.22
N GLN A 187 8.93 1.08 -12.39
CA GLN A 187 10.32 0.76 -12.78
C GLN A 187 10.52 -0.72 -13.15
N GLY A 188 9.44 -1.51 -13.28
CA GLY A 188 9.52 -2.93 -13.65
C GLY A 188 9.85 -3.89 -12.49
N VAL A 189 9.71 -3.43 -11.24
CA VAL A 189 9.92 -4.26 -10.04
C VAL A 189 8.59 -4.83 -9.54
N VAL A 190 8.52 -6.12 -9.23
CA VAL A 190 7.37 -6.68 -8.51
C VAL A 190 7.46 -6.24 -7.05
N VAL A 191 6.43 -5.60 -6.51
CA VAL A 191 6.45 -5.11 -5.13
C VAL A 191 5.36 -5.79 -4.32
N ALA A 192 5.72 -6.38 -3.19
CA ALA A 192 4.76 -6.89 -2.21
C ALA A 192 4.80 -5.99 -0.98
N VAL A 193 3.68 -5.37 -0.62
CA VAL A 193 3.57 -4.57 0.60
C VAL A 193 2.96 -5.43 1.71
N ALA A 194 3.73 -5.60 2.80
CA ALA A 194 3.32 -6.32 4.00
C ALA A 194 3.32 -5.38 5.22
N ALA A 195 2.27 -5.51 6.03
CA ALA A 195 2.11 -4.81 7.31
C ALA A 195 1.74 -5.84 8.40
N PRO A 196 2.66 -6.72 8.79
CA PRO A 196 2.42 -7.68 9.86
C PRO A 196 1.97 -6.99 11.16
N ALA A 197 1.14 -7.70 11.93
CA ALA A 197 0.83 -7.29 13.30
C ALA A 197 2.10 -7.23 14.15
N ALA A 198 2.07 -6.39 15.19
CA ALA A 198 3.16 -6.34 16.16
C ALA A 198 3.38 -7.72 16.79
N ALA A 199 4.63 -8.19 16.77
CA ALA A 199 5.00 -9.50 17.26
C ALA A 199 6.44 -9.46 17.83
N PRO A 200 6.81 -10.42 18.70
CA PRO A 200 8.20 -10.57 19.13
C PRO A 200 9.15 -10.75 17.94
N ASP A 201 10.41 -10.35 18.10
CA ASP A 201 11.43 -10.39 17.03
C ASP A 201 11.54 -11.77 16.36
N SER A 202 11.44 -12.86 17.14
CA SER A 202 11.47 -14.24 16.63
C SER A 202 10.31 -14.54 15.68
N VAL A 203 9.10 -14.12 16.04
CA VAL A 203 7.90 -14.29 15.21
C VAL A 203 7.97 -13.38 13.99
N ALA A 204 8.40 -12.12 14.15
CA ALA A 204 8.58 -11.20 13.04
C ALA A 204 9.62 -11.72 12.03
N ALA A 205 10.70 -12.34 12.50
CA ALA A 205 11.71 -12.98 11.65
C ALA A 205 11.15 -14.17 10.86
N GLN A 206 10.35 -15.04 11.50
CA GLN A 206 9.68 -16.15 10.83
C GLN A 206 8.68 -15.66 9.77
N GLN A 207 7.88 -14.65 10.11
CA GLN A 207 6.92 -14.04 9.18
C GLN A 207 7.61 -13.42 7.97
N LEU A 208 8.74 -12.73 8.18
CA LEU A 208 9.54 -12.17 7.09
C LEU A 208 10.11 -13.27 6.20
N ALA A 209 10.66 -14.34 6.81
CA ALA A 209 11.20 -15.47 6.06
C ALA A 209 10.13 -16.13 5.18
N ALA A 210 8.94 -16.36 5.74
CA ALA A 210 7.80 -16.92 5.02
C ALA A 210 7.32 -15.98 3.89
N ALA A 211 7.27 -14.67 4.12
CA ALA A 211 6.93 -13.69 3.10
C ALA A 211 7.94 -13.66 1.94
N LEU A 212 9.24 -13.71 2.24
CA LEU A 212 10.30 -13.78 1.23
C LEU A 212 10.25 -15.09 0.45
N GLN A 213 10.02 -16.22 1.12
CA GLN A 213 9.86 -17.52 0.45
C GLN A 213 8.66 -17.53 -0.49
N ARG A 214 7.51 -17.00 -0.04
CA ARG A 214 6.32 -16.84 -0.87
C ARG A 214 6.60 -15.99 -2.11
N LEU A 215 7.23 -14.82 -1.92
CA LEU A 215 7.56 -13.92 -3.03
C LEU A 215 8.54 -14.58 -4.02
N ARG A 216 9.49 -15.40 -3.55
CA ARG A 216 10.41 -16.16 -4.40
C ARG A 216 9.76 -17.30 -5.18
N ALA A 217 8.67 -17.85 -4.66
CA ALA A 217 7.93 -18.94 -5.29
C ALA A 217 6.94 -18.44 -6.36
N ASP A 218 6.66 -17.14 -6.39
CA ASP A 218 5.70 -16.55 -7.32
C ASP A 218 6.18 -16.65 -8.78
N ALA A 219 5.28 -17.11 -9.66
CA ALA A 219 5.53 -17.09 -11.10
C ALA A 219 5.79 -15.64 -11.56
N GLY A 220 6.83 -15.47 -12.39
CA GLY A 220 7.26 -14.16 -12.88
C GLY A 220 8.27 -13.44 -11.97
N VAL A 221 8.56 -13.95 -10.76
CA VAL A 221 9.63 -13.40 -9.91
C VAL A 221 10.94 -14.13 -10.17
N ASP A 222 12.01 -13.34 -10.29
CA ASP A 222 13.38 -13.85 -10.24
C ASP A 222 13.80 -14.06 -8.78
N SER A 223 13.77 -15.31 -8.33
CA SER A 223 14.06 -15.69 -6.95
C SER A 223 15.46 -15.29 -6.47
N ALA A 224 16.42 -15.09 -7.38
CA ALA A 224 17.77 -14.62 -7.06
C ALA A 224 17.85 -13.09 -6.84
N ARG A 225 16.84 -12.34 -7.31
CA ARG A 225 16.77 -10.86 -7.24
C ARG A 225 15.62 -10.37 -6.37
N VAL A 226 15.42 -11.04 -5.23
CA VAL A 226 14.44 -10.63 -4.22
C VAL A 226 15.12 -9.86 -3.09
N GLY A 227 14.69 -8.63 -2.87
CA GLY A 227 15.14 -7.79 -1.76
C GLY A 227 14.03 -7.44 -0.77
N VAL A 228 14.39 -6.73 0.29
CA VAL A 228 13.45 -6.23 1.30
C VAL A 228 13.68 -4.74 1.55
N TRP A 229 12.62 -3.96 1.68
CA TRP A 229 12.65 -2.60 2.25
C TRP A 229 11.89 -2.64 3.55
N ALA A 230 12.60 -2.55 4.68
CA ALA A 230 12.00 -2.62 5.98
C ALA A 230 12.04 -1.26 6.70
N VAL A 231 10.94 -0.88 7.35
CA VAL A 231 10.75 0.47 7.93
C VAL A 231 10.50 0.40 9.43
N GLY A 232 11.09 1.34 10.18
CA GLY A 232 10.85 1.53 11.61
C GLY A 232 11.28 0.30 12.44
N PRO A 233 10.47 -0.12 13.43
CA PRO A 233 10.67 -1.35 14.19
C PRO A 233 10.79 -2.60 13.28
N GLY A 234 10.06 -2.63 12.17
CA GLY A 234 10.17 -3.69 11.16
C GLY A 234 11.55 -3.74 10.51
N GLY A 235 12.25 -2.61 10.40
CA GLY A 235 13.63 -2.51 9.91
C GLY A 235 14.63 -3.27 10.78
N ARG A 236 14.56 -3.12 12.10
CA ARG A 236 15.43 -3.83 13.05
C ARG A 236 15.16 -5.33 13.01
N ALA A 237 13.90 -5.74 13.09
CA ALA A 237 13.50 -7.15 13.03
C ALA A 237 13.94 -7.81 11.71
N ALA A 238 13.77 -7.11 10.59
CA ALA A 238 14.19 -7.62 9.29
C ALA A 238 15.71 -7.73 9.15
N ALA A 239 16.48 -6.79 9.72
CA ALA A 239 17.94 -6.84 9.72
C ALA A 239 18.44 -8.03 10.56
N LEU A 240 17.83 -8.25 11.72
CA LEU A 240 18.13 -9.39 12.60
C LEU A 240 17.83 -10.72 11.89
N ALA A 241 16.65 -10.83 11.27
CA ALA A 241 16.26 -12.00 10.50
C ALA A 241 17.23 -12.27 9.34
N ALA A 242 17.57 -11.24 8.55
CA ALA A 242 18.51 -11.36 7.45
C ALA A 242 19.91 -11.78 7.90
N ALA A 243 20.33 -11.48 9.13
CA ALA A 243 21.60 -11.94 9.69
C ALA A 243 21.61 -13.47 9.96
N GLN A 244 20.44 -14.07 10.18
CA GLN A 244 20.27 -15.46 10.63
C GLN A 244 19.75 -16.41 9.53
N LEU A 245 19.07 -15.88 8.51
CA LEU A 245 18.43 -16.70 7.48
C LEU A 245 19.47 -17.38 6.57
N PRO A 246 19.30 -18.68 6.25
CA PRO A 246 20.17 -19.39 5.30
C PRO A 246 19.98 -18.93 3.84
N GLY A 247 18.85 -18.30 3.52
CA GLY A 247 18.56 -17.67 2.23
C GLY A 247 18.19 -16.20 2.40
N PRO A 248 19.15 -15.33 2.79
CA PRO A 248 18.85 -13.93 3.06
C PRO A 248 18.39 -13.19 1.80
N PRO A 249 17.71 -12.03 1.92
CA PRO A 249 17.39 -11.21 0.76
C PRO A 249 18.67 -10.81 0.02
N ARG A 250 18.60 -10.65 -1.30
CA ARG A 250 19.76 -10.24 -2.13
C ARG A 250 20.28 -8.87 -1.71
N TYR A 251 19.35 -7.96 -1.41
CA TYR A 251 19.62 -6.61 -0.97
C TYR A 251 18.55 -6.16 0.04
N MET A 252 18.88 -5.16 0.84
CA MET A 252 18.05 -4.68 1.92
C MET A 252 18.09 -3.15 2.01
N LEU A 253 16.92 -2.52 2.08
CA LEU A 253 16.77 -1.14 2.50
C LEU A 253 16.27 -1.12 3.94
N VAL A 254 16.92 -0.34 4.79
CA VAL A 254 16.57 -0.20 6.20
C VAL A 254 16.26 1.26 6.45
N GLN A 255 14.98 1.59 6.63
CA GLN A 255 14.53 2.95 6.88
C GLN A 255 14.17 3.13 8.35
N GLY A 256 14.76 4.12 9.02
CA GLY A 256 14.37 4.52 10.38
C GLY A 256 14.42 3.36 11.40
N ALA A 257 15.35 2.42 11.25
CA ALA A 257 15.51 1.34 12.21
C ALA A 257 16.34 1.80 13.41
N ALA A 258 15.78 1.72 14.60
CA ALA A 258 16.48 1.96 15.84
C ALA A 258 17.46 0.81 16.11
N PHE A 259 18.73 1.13 16.30
CA PHE A 259 19.76 0.17 16.74
C PHE A 259 20.43 0.67 18.00
N SER A 260 20.85 -0.26 18.84
CA SER A 260 21.58 0.02 20.07
C SER A 260 22.90 -0.73 20.13
N LYS A 261 23.77 -0.38 21.07
CA LYS A 261 25.09 -1.03 21.22
C LYS A 261 25.00 -2.56 21.40
N THR A 262 23.92 -3.08 21.98
CA THR A 262 23.70 -4.53 22.15
C THR A 262 23.51 -5.24 20.80
N ASP A 263 23.04 -4.51 19.78
CA ASP A 263 22.79 -5.06 18.44
C ASP A 263 24.08 -5.27 17.62
N ARG A 264 25.21 -4.72 18.08
CA ARG A 264 26.48 -4.70 17.34
C ARG A 264 27.01 -6.09 16.98
N VAL A 265 26.70 -7.11 17.77
CA VAL A 265 27.16 -8.49 17.52
C VAL A 265 26.47 -9.06 16.29
N TRP A 266 25.13 -9.05 16.26
CA TRP A 266 24.37 -9.63 15.15
C TRP A 266 24.38 -8.72 13.91
N LEU A 267 24.50 -7.40 14.06
CA LEU A 267 24.69 -6.50 12.92
C LEU A 267 25.97 -6.80 12.15
N ARG A 268 27.06 -7.16 12.84
CA ARG A 268 28.28 -7.63 12.17
C ARG A 268 28.06 -8.92 11.39
N GLN A 269 27.16 -9.78 11.87
CA GLN A 269 26.78 -11.01 11.16
C GLN A 269 25.98 -10.71 9.89
N LEU A 270 25.09 -9.70 9.91
CA LEU A 270 24.44 -9.20 8.69
C LEU A 270 25.47 -8.78 7.62
N GLY A 271 26.51 -8.05 8.02
CA GLY A 271 27.61 -7.67 7.12
C GLY A 271 28.35 -8.86 6.49
N ARG A 272 28.38 -10.01 7.18
CA ARG A 272 29.01 -11.26 6.69
C ARG A 272 28.11 -12.03 5.71
N GLN A 273 26.78 -11.88 5.80
CA GLN A 273 25.79 -12.56 4.94
C GLN A 273 25.80 -12.12 3.47
N ARG A 274 26.73 -11.23 3.07
CA ARG A 274 26.87 -10.72 1.70
C ARG A 274 25.61 -10.03 1.15
N VAL A 275 24.72 -9.57 2.02
CA VAL A 275 23.56 -8.74 1.64
C VAL A 275 24.03 -7.30 1.41
N ALA A 276 23.64 -6.70 0.29
CA ALA A 276 23.84 -5.26 0.07
C ALA A 276 22.82 -4.46 0.90
N VAL A 277 23.26 -3.51 1.71
CA VAL A 277 22.38 -2.81 2.66
C VAL A 277 22.45 -1.30 2.45
N LEU A 278 21.30 -0.66 2.24
CA LEU A 278 21.15 0.79 2.24
C LEU A 278 20.34 1.24 3.46
N GLY A 279 20.99 1.92 4.40
CA GLY A 279 20.33 2.61 5.51
C GLY A 279 19.79 3.96 5.07
N LEU A 280 18.56 4.29 5.45
CA LEU A 280 17.89 5.57 5.19
C LEU A 280 17.37 6.14 6.50
N TYR A 281 17.79 7.34 6.87
CA TYR A 281 17.37 8.00 8.09
C TYR A 281 16.96 9.45 7.82
N GLY A 282 15.90 9.93 8.46
CA GLY A 282 15.62 11.36 8.55
C GLY A 282 16.33 11.94 9.78
N ALA A 283 17.07 13.04 9.62
CA ALA A 283 17.81 13.67 10.72
C ALA A 283 16.89 14.20 11.84
N LEU A 284 15.62 14.47 11.53
CA LEU A 284 14.60 14.95 12.46
C LEU A 284 13.66 13.84 12.93
N ASP A 285 14.04 12.57 12.77
CA ASP A 285 13.33 11.46 13.38
C ASP A 285 13.51 11.50 14.91
N THR A 286 12.42 11.78 15.62
CA THR A 286 12.40 11.86 17.09
C THR A 286 12.10 10.53 17.77
N THR A 287 11.85 9.46 17.00
CA THR A 287 11.50 8.14 17.53
C THR A 287 12.71 7.28 17.87
N LEU A 288 13.91 7.69 17.46
CA LEU A 288 15.16 6.96 17.66
C LEU A 288 16.38 7.91 17.75
N SER A 289 17.50 7.38 18.25
CA SER A 289 18.80 8.08 18.16
C SER A 289 19.39 7.90 16.76
N VAL A 290 19.21 8.88 15.88
CA VAL A 290 19.67 8.84 14.48
C VAL A 290 21.20 8.73 14.40
N PRO A 291 21.99 9.53 15.16
CA PRO A 291 23.45 9.42 15.11
C PRO A 291 23.94 8.03 15.53
N GLU A 292 23.39 7.46 16.61
CA GLU A 292 23.79 6.14 17.09
C GLU A 292 23.39 5.03 16.11
N SER A 293 22.12 5.01 15.69
CA SER A 293 21.59 3.95 14.83
C SER A 293 22.29 3.94 13.46
N SER A 294 22.47 5.11 12.86
CA SER A 294 23.13 5.24 11.55
C SER A 294 24.62 4.87 11.62
N GLN A 295 25.33 5.23 12.71
CA GLN A 295 26.73 4.84 12.90
C GLN A 295 26.88 3.33 13.12
N LEU A 296 26.01 2.71 13.92
CA LEU A 296 26.03 1.27 14.15
C LEU A 296 25.81 0.49 12.85
N LEU A 297 24.81 0.89 12.06
CA LEU A 297 24.56 0.28 10.75
C LEU A 297 25.76 0.48 9.82
N ARG A 298 26.27 1.71 9.70
CA ARG A 298 27.43 2.04 8.84
C ARG A 298 28.67 1.22 9.21
N ALA A 299 28.91 1.02 10.52
CA ALA A 299 30.02 0.19 11.00
C ALA A 299 29.85 -1.29 10.65
N ALA A 300 28.60 -1.77 10.58
CA ALA A 300 28.28 -3.15 10.25
C ALA A 300 28.35 -3.45 8.74
N VAL A 301 27.95 -2.50 7.87
CA VAL A 301 27.75 -2.75 6.44
C VAL A 301 28.88 -2.20 5.54
N ARG A 302 30.15 -2.39 5.92
CA ARG A 302 31.35 -1.83 5.24
C ARG A 302 31.68 -2.41 3.84
N ARG A 303 30.69 -2.92 3.11
CA ARG A 303 30.89 -3.58 1.81
C ARG A 303 30.56 -2.67 0.64
N ARG A 304 31.24 -2.89 -0.49
CA ARG A 304 30.87 -2.30 -1.79
C ARG A 304 29.40 -2.56 -2.11
N GLY A 305 28.65 -1.50 -2.37
CA GLY A 305 27.21 -1.55 -2.65
C GLY A 305 26.33 -1.38 -1.41
N SER A 306 26.90 -1.28 -0.21
CA SER A 306 26.19 -0.90 1.00
C SER A 306 26.49 0.56 1.37
N GLY A 307 25.59 1.20 2.11
CA GLY A 307 25.74 2.59 2.52
C GLY A 307 24.68 3.02 3.54
N VAL A 308 24.85 4.21 4.11
CA VAL A 308 23.87 4.82 5.01
C VAL A 308 23.72 6.29 4.65
N LYS A 309 22.52 6.69 4.26
CA LYS A 309 22.13 8.07 3.99
C LYS A 309 21.30 8.62 5.15
N VAL A 310 21.63 9.85 5.55
CA VAL A 310 20.88 10.63 6.52
C VAL A 310 20.41 11.89 5.78
N TYR A 311 19.11 12.12 5.76
CA TYR A 311 18.50 13.26 5.07
C TYR A 311 18.20 14.35 6.08
N GLU A 312 18.89 15.49 5.92
CA GLU A 312 18.65 16.68 6.72
C GLU A 312 17.21 17.20 6.51
N GLY A 313 16.58 17.69 7.57
CA GLY A 313 15.22 18.22 7.50
C GLY A 313 14.09 17.19 7.35
N ALA A 314 14.40 15.91 7.14
CA ALA A 314 13.42 14.83 7.00
C ALA A 314 13.10 14.14 8.33
N ASN A 315 11.85 13.67 8.46
CA ASN A 315 11.37 12.88 9.59
C ASN A 315 11.49 11.36 9.36
N GLN A 316 10.89 10.54 10.24
CA GLN A 316 10.90 9.07 10.17
C GLN A 316 10.31 8.49 8.87
N ALA A 317 9.36 9.20 8.26
CA ALA A 317 8.73 8.82 6.99
C ALA A 317 9.56 9.26 5.77
N LEU A 318 10.74 9.85 5.99
CA LEU A 318 11.56 10.52 4.99
C LEU A 318 10.80 11.65 4.28
N LEU A 319 9.97 12.39 5.03
CA LEU A 319 9.29 13.59 4.55
C LEU A 319 9.93 14.83 5.18
N LEU A 320 10.17 15.85 4.37
CA LEU A 320 10.67 17.15 4.80
C LEU A 320 9.62 17.83 5.69
N ILE A 321 10.04 18.24 6.90
CA ILE A 321 9.16 18.89 7.89
C ILE A 321 9.54 20.33 8.21
N ARG A 322 10.70 20.81 7.75
CA ARG A 322 11.08 22.22 7.85
C ARG A 322 10.90 22.91 6.51
N PRO A 323 10.35 24.13 6.48
CA PRO A 323 10.51 24.98 5.32
C PRO A 323 12.00 25.32 5.15
N GLU A 324 12.51 25.34 3.92
CA GLU A 324 13.88 25.76 3.64
C GLU A 324 14.09 27.26 3.97
N LYS A 325 13.01 28.06 4.09
CA LYS A 325 13.06 29.48 4.49
C LYS A 325 11.88 29.89 5.40
N PRO A 326 12.07 30.81 6.36
CA PRO A 326 11.02 31.27 7.29
C PRO A 326 9.77 31.87 6.62
N ASP A 327 9.93 32.48 5.43
CA ASP A 327 8.83 33.08 4.65
C ASP A 327 8.27 32.17 3.54
N SER A 328 8.74 30.92 3.45
CA SER A 328 8.27 30.04 2.39
C SER A 328 6.91 29.45 2.78
N VAL A 329 5.87 30.00 2.15
CA VAL A 329 4.57 29.45 1.70
C VAL A 329 4.22 28.02 2.16
N ARG A 330 2.94 27.75 2.32
CA ARG A 330 2.37 26.40 2.54
C ARG A 330 2.92 25.40 1.50
N HIS A 331 3.87 24.54 1.88
CA HIS A 331 4.39 23.48 1.02
C HIS A 331 3.76 22.14 1.35
N TRP A 332 3.56 21.32 0.32
CA TRP A 332 3.26 19.91 0.51
C TRP A 332 4.47 19.23 1.18
N PRO A 333 4.27 18.45 2.27
CA PRO A 333 5.35 17.62 2.79
C PRO A 333 5.83 16.72 1.65
N GLY A 334 7.12 16.68 1.37
CA GLY A 334 7.66 15.94 0.23
C GLY A 334 8.88 15.13 0.66
N PRO A 335 9.23 14.06 -0.06
CA PRO A 335 10.51 13.42 0.14
C PRO A 335 11.65 14.38 -0.23
N PRO A 336 12.87 14.20 0.34
CA PRO A 336 14.06 14.85 -0.16
C PRO A 336 14.19 14.66 -1.69
N ALA A 337 14.57 15.72 -2.40
CA ALA A 337 14.60 15.72 -3.87
C ALA A 337 15.53 14.65 -4.45
N ASP A 338 16.61 14.32 -3.75
CA ASP A 338 17.59 13.31 -4.15
C ASP A 338 17.21 11.88 -3.74
N LEU A 339 16.16 11.68 -2.93
CA LEU A 339 15.79 10.35 -2.42
C LEU A 339 15.43 9.38 -3.56
N ALA A 340 14.48 9.74 -4.43
CA ALA A 340 14.07 8.87 -5.52
C ALA A 340 15.19 8.60 -6.54
N PRO A 341 15.95 9.61 -7.02
CA PRO A 341 17.13 9.38 -7.86
C PRO A 341 18.17 8.46 -7.21
N SER A 342 18.45 8.67 -5.92
CA SER A 342 19.40 7.84 -5.16
C SER A 342 18.94 6.39 -5.03
N LEU A 343 17.65 6.17 -4.79
CA LEU A 343 17.05 4.84 -4.73
C LEU A 343 17.13 4.16 -6.09
N GLN A 344 16.81 4.88 -7.17
CA GLN A 344 16.87 4.36 -8.53
C GLN A 344 18.28 3.92 -8.91
N GLU A 345 19.28 4.75 -8.64
CA GLU A 345 20.69 4.43 -8.90
C GLU A 345 21.13 3.21 -8.09
N TRP A 346 20.87 3.22 -6.78
CA TRP A 346 21.31 2.16 -5.89
C TRP A 346 20.63 0.82 -6.22
N LEU A 347 19.31 0.82 -6.41
CA LEU A 347 18.55 -0.37 -6.82
C LEU A 347 19.00 -0.85 -8.19
N GLY A 348 19.15 0.05 -9.17
CA GLY A 348 19.66 -0.30 -10.50
C GLY A 348 21.01 -1.02 -10.47
N ASN A 349 21.87 -0.69 -9.51
CA ASN A 349 23.13 -1.40 -9.28
C ASN A 349 22.96 -2.78 -8.63
N GLN A 350 21.95 -2.97 -7.78
CA GLN A 350 21.65 -4.28 -7.18
C GLN A 350 20.91 -5.21 -8.14
N LEU A 351 20.06 -4.67 -9.02
CA LEU A 351 19.20 -5.46 -9.91
C LEU A 351 19.91 -5.94 -11.19
N ARG A 352 21.02 -5.28 -11.57
CA ARG A 352 21.88 -5.65 -12.70
C ARG A 352 22.97 -6.68 -12.37
N ARG A 353 23.25 -6.94 -11.09
CA ARG A 353 24.38 -7.77 -10.62
C ARG A 353 23.96 -9.09 -10.01
#